data_AF-A0AAV4KSL1-F1
#
_entry.id   AF-A0AAV4KSL1-F1
#
_cell.length_a   1.000
_cell.length_b   1.000
_cell.length_c   1.000
_cell.angle_alpha   90.00
_cell.angle_beta   90.00
_cell.angle_gamma   90.00
#
_symmetry.space_group_name_H-M   'P 1'
#
loop_
_entity.id
_entity.type
_entity.pdbx_description
1 polymer ?
#
loop_
_entity_poly.entity_id
_entity_poly.type
_entity_poly.pdbx_seq_one_letter_code
_entity_poly.pdbx_strand_id
1 'polypeptide(L)'
;MAAPLSATRLLAALRAEGCTVVEHPGWSSHNRNHKGPFGPVHGVMIHHTVTKGTATTVRICHDGYAGLPGPLCHGVIAKDGTIHLLSSGRANHAGLGDDDVLDAVIAERPAPADDETTTDGNRYFYGFECENLGDGWDPWPAVQLEAIERAAAAICRAYGWGERSVIGHLEWQPGKSDPRGFSMGSMRARIAERLDRVAPEPPKKPTPPAPKPAPVKRPPFPGRAAFALGQSSPAIEQLGRQLVKRGFGRHYRVGPSRQWGEADRKNVADFQRSRAELRGDADGYPGPLTWHLLWS
;
A
#
# COMPACT_ATOMS: atom_id res chain seq x y z
N MET A 1 22.70 6.51 21.08
CA MET A 1 21.61 5.54 20.88
C MET A 1 20.33 6.30 20.54
N ALA A 2 19.53 5.83 19.58
CA ALA A 2 18.35 6.56 19.12
C ALA A 2 17.19 6.43 20.12
N ALA A 3 16.77 7.56 20.70
CA ALA A 3 15.59 7.60 21.57
C ALA A 3 14.31 7.55 20.73
N PRO A 4 13.23 6.91 21.19
CA PRO A 4 11.96 6.90 20.46
C PRO A 4 11.45 8.31 20.11
N LEU A 5 10.90 8.48 18.91
CA LEU A 5 10.13 9.66 18.52
C LEU A 5 8.95 9.81 19.48
N SER A 6 8.70 11.05 19.92
CA SER A 6 7.42 11.37 20.56
C SER A 6 6.28 11.16 19.56
N ALA A 7 5.05 10.95 20.05
CA ALA A 7 3.87 10.80 19.21
C ALA A 7 3.74 11.92 18.16
N THR A 8 3.94 13.18 18.57
CA THR A 8 3.91 14.34 17.66
C THR A 8 4.97 14.25 16.56
N ARG A 9 6.19 13.80 16.90
CA ARG A 9 7.27 13.65 15.92
C ARG A 9 7.04 12.47 14.97
N LEU A 10 6.51 11.35 15.47
CA LEU A 10 6.15 10.21 14.64
C LEU A 10 5.07 10.59 13.61
N LEU A 11 3.99 11.24 14.06
CA LEU A 11 2.93 11.72 13.18
C LEU A 11 3.44 12.74 12.16
N ALA A 12 4.29 13.68 12.59
CA ALA A 12 4.87 14.67 11.69
C ALA A 12 5.78 14.02 10.63
N ALA A 13 6.60 13.04 11.01
CA ALA A 13 7.47 12.31 10.08
C ALA A 13 6.64 11.57 9.01
N LEU A 14 5.60 10.84 9.42
CA LEU A 14 4.72 10.13 8.49
C LEU A 14 4.02 11.11 7.52
N ARG A 15 3.50 12.23 8.02
CA ARG A 15 2.87 13.26 7.17
C ARG A 15 3.86 13.92 6.23
N ALA A 16 5.09 14.16 6.66
CA ALA A 16 6.15 14.74 5.83
C ALA A 16 6.55 13.82 4.68
N GLU A 17 6.53 12.50 4.89
CA GLU A 17 6.77 11.52 3.82
C GLU A 17 5.50 11.25 2.96
N GLY A 18 4.44 12.04 3.16
CA GLY A 18 3.21 12.00 2.38
C GLY A 18 2.25 10.87 2.74
N CYS A 19 2.36 10.25 3.92
CA CYS A 19 1.42 9.22 4.34
C CYS A 19 0.02 9.80 4.60
N THR A 20 -1.02 9.09 4.15
CA THR A 20 -2.40 9.30 4.60
C THR A 20 -2.56 8.64 5.96
N VAL A 21 -2.74 9.44 7.01
CA VAL A 21 -2.76 8.94 8.40
C VAL A 21 -4.12 9.18 9.04
N VAL A 22 -4.67 8.13 9.66
CA VAL A 22 -5.82 8.17 10.57
C VAL A 22 -5.32 7.94 11.99
N GLU A 23 -5.56 8.89 12.87
CA GLU A 23 -5.24 8.80 14.29
C GLU A 23 -6.41 8.16 15.04
N HIS A 24 -6.18 7.04 15.75
CA HIS A 24 -7.21 6.45 16.61
C HIS A 24 -7.22 7.10 18.00
N PRO A 25 -8.38 7.23 18.66
CA PRO A 25 -8.45 7.82 19.99
C PRO A 25 -7.44 7.19 20.97
N GLY A 26 -6.64 8.01 21.63
CA GLY A 26 -5.66 7.53 22.63
C GLY A 26 -4.38 6.89 22.07
N TRP A 27 -4.19 6.82 20.74
CA TRP A 27 -3.03 6.17 20.11
C TRP A 27 -1.67 6.64 20.67
N SER A 28 -1.57 7.91 21.05
CA SER A 28 -0.34 8.50 21.58
C SER A 28 0.05 7.97 22.96
N SER A 29 -0.93 7.51 23.76
CA SER A 29 -0.71 6.93 25.09
C SER A 29 -0.96 5.43 25.17
N HIS A 30 -1.53 4.83 24.13
CA HIS A 30 -1.85 3.41 24.09
C HIS A 30 -0.60 2.60 23.76
N ASN A 31 0.04 2.03 24.79
CA ASN A 31 1.29 1.27 24.67
C ASN A 31 1.47 0.27 25.82
N ARG A 32 2.54 -0.51 25.75
CA ARG A 32 2.95 -1.50 26.75
C ARG A 32 4.24 -1.13 27.46
N ASN A 33 4.54 0.15 27.64
CA ASN A 33 5.78 0.59 28.31
C ASN A 33 5.89 0.05 29.75
N HIS A 34 4.77 -0.28 30.40
CA HIS A 34 4.74 -0.93 31.71
C HIS A 34 5.22 -2.39 31.70
N LYS A 35 5.46 -3.00 30.52
CA LYS A 35 6.04 -4.33 30.34
C LYS A 35 7.54 -4.30 30.06
N GLY A 36 8.11 -3.12 29.81
CA GLY A 36 9.52 -2.94 29.48
C GLY A 36 9.74 -1.65 28.71
N PRO A 37 11.00 -1.20 28.61
CA PRO A 37 11.33 0.00 27.87
C PRO A 37 10.99 -0.16 26.38
N PHE A 38 10.58 0.94 25.76
CA PHE A 38 10.69 1.12 24.32
C PHE A 38 11.92 1.98 24.07
N GLY A 39 12.91 1.42 23.40
CA GLY A 39 14.17 2.10 23.12
C GLY A 39 15.40 1.51 23.83
N PRO A 40 16.62 1.82 23.34
CA PRO A 40 16.86 2.58 22.10
C PRO A 40 16.27 1.88 20.88
N VAL A 41 15.83 2.62 19.88
CA VAL A 41 15.22 2.04 18.68
C VAL A 41 16.26 1.91 17.58
N HIS A 42 16.11 0.90 16.73
CA HIS A 42 17.10 0.58 15.70
C HIS A 42 16.50 0.36 14.31
N GLY A 43 15.18 0.19 14.19
CA GLY A 43 14.59 -0.04 12.89
C GLY A 43 13.08 -0.07 12.83
N VAL A 44 12.60 -0.52 11.68
CA VAL A 44 11.18 -0.70 11.34
C VAL A 44 10.96 -2.17 10.99
N MET A 45 9.90 -2.76 11.54
CA MET A 45 9.52 -4.14 11.23
C MET A 45 8.19 -4.16 10.48
N ILE A 46 8.17 -4.85 9.34
CA ILE A 46 7.00 -4.99 8.50
C ILE A 46 6.36 -6.37 8.72
N HIS A 47 5.05 -6.37 8.90
CA HIS A 47 4.24 -7.56 9.13
C HIS A 47 3.09 -7.64 8.11
N HIS A 48 2.59 -8.85 7.89
CA HIS A 48 1.23 -9.04 7.40
C HIS A 48 0.35 -9.56 8.54
N THR A 49 -0.93 -9.20 8.50
CA THR A 49 -1.83 -9.39 9.66
C THR A 49 -2.53 -10.74 9.71
N VAL A 50 -2.61 -11.49 8.59
CA VAL A 50 -3.48 -12.67 8.45
C VAL A 50 -4.95 -12.31 8.70
N THR A 51 -5.35 -11.13 8.23
CA THR A 51 -6.71 -10.60 8.39
C THR A 51 -7.25 -10.05 7.08
N LYS A 52 -8.57 -9.77 7.08
CA LYS A 52 -9.26 -9.10 5.99
C LYS A 52 -10.25 -8.08 6.54
N GLY A 53 -10.34 -6.95 5.84
CA GLY A 53 -11.24 -5.86 6.16
C GLY A 53 -10.62 -4.92 7.18
N THR A 54 -10.34 -3.70 6.75
CA THR A 54 -9.62 -2.68 7.53
C THR A 54 -10.15 -2.48 8.94
N ALA A 55 -11.47 -2.41 9.13
CA ALA A 55 -12.06 -2.24 10.47
C ALA A 55 -11.75 -3.43 11.42
N THR A 56 -11.79 -4.65 10.89
CA THR A 56 -11.44 -5.86 11.65
C THR A 56 -9.95 -5.89 11.96
N THR A 57 -9.10 -5.60 10.97
CA THR A 57 -7.65 -5.55 11.12
C THR A 57 -7.22 -4.54 12.17
N VAL A 58 -7.75 -3.32 12.08
CA VAL A 58 -7.49 -2.23 13.04
C VAL A 58 -7.93 -2.61 14.44
N ARG A 59 -9.14 -3.17 14.61
CA ARG A 59 -9.63 -3.60 15.93
C ARG A 59 -8.72 -4.67 16.54
N ILE A 60 -8.35 -5.69 15.78
CA ILE A 60 -7.46 -6.76 16.26
C ILE A 60 -6.10 -6.19 16.65
N CYS A 61 -5.51 -5.31 15.83
CA CYS A 61 -4.21 -4.72 16.13
C CYS A 61 -4.27 -3.71 17.29
N HIS A 62 -5.40 -3.06 17.50
CA HIS A 62 -5.62 -2.14 18.61
C HIS A 62 -5.81 -2.92 19.91
N ASP A 63 -6.82 -3.78 19.98
CA ASP A 63 -7.22 -4.45 21.22
C ASP A 63 -6.30 -5.63 21.57
N GLY A 64 -5.75 -6.29 20.55
CA GLY A 64 -5.16 -7.62 20.66
C GLY A 64 -6.21 -8.67 21.03
N TYR A 65 -5.75 -9.73 21.69
CA TYR A 65 -6.59 -10.83 22.17
C TYR A 65 -5.96 -11.47 23.42
N ALA A 66 -6.66 -12.41 24.06
CA ALA A 66 -6.25 -12.96 25.36
C ALA A 66 -4.80 -13.48 25.40
N GLY A 67 -4.35 -14.15 24.34
CA GLY A 67 -2.98 -14.67 24.22
C GLY A 67 -1.94 -13.62 23.80
N LEU A 68 -2.36 -12.49 23.22
CA LEU A 68 -1.48 -11.42 22.77
C LEU A 68 -2.21 -10.08 22.91
N PRO A 69 -2.16 -9.44 24.09
CA PRO A 69 -2.90 -8.20 24.30
C PRO A 69 -2.24 -7.04 23.56
N GLY A 70 -3.07 -6.12 23.08
CA GLY A 70 -2.63 -4.98 22.27
C GLY A 70 -1.80 -3.93 23.03
N PRO A 71 -1.35 -2.89 22.32
CA PRO A 71 -1.36 -2.79 20.84
C PRO A 71 -0.41 -3.80 20.19
N LEU A 72 -0.78 -4.28 19.00
CA LEU A 72 0.02 -5.24 18.22
C LEU A 72 0.93 -4.57 17.18
N CYS A 73 0.94 -3.23 17.10
CA CYS A 73 1.82 -2.46 16.23
C CYS A 73 1.73 -0.96 16.56
N HIS A 74 2.58 -0.17 15.91
CA HIS A 74 2.50 1.29 15.95
C HIS A 74 1.45 1.81 14.96
N GLY A 75 1.32 1.15 13.81
CA GLY A 75 0.23 1.42 12.87
C GLY A 75 -0.14 0.26 11.98
N VAL A 76 -1.40 0.26 11.54
CA VAL A 76 -1.93 -0.67 10.53
C VAL A 76 -1.92 -0.01 9.16
N ILE A 77 -1.46 -0.71 8.12
CA ILE A 77 -1.51 -0.24 6.73
C ILE A 77 -2.59 -1.01 5.97
N ALA A 78 -3.70 -0.34 5.68
CA ALA A 78 -4.86 -0.89 4.98
C ALA A 78 -4.58 -1.12 3.48
N LYS A 79 -5.44 -1.91 2.82
CA LYS A 79 -5.33 -2.18 1.37
C LYS A 79 -5.37 -0.92 0.49
N ASP A 80 -5.99 0.16 0.97
CA ASP A 80 -6.07 1.45 0.27
C ASP A 80 -4.86 2.37 0.51
N GLY A 81 -3.87 1.93 1.31
CA GLY A 81 -2.68 2.70 1.67
C GLY A 81 -2.86 3.63 2.87
N THR A 82 -4.02 3.64 3.53
CA THR A 82 -4.23 4.41 4.76
C THR A 82 -3.47 3.79 5.93
N ILE A 83 -2.74 4.62 6.67
CA ILE A 83 -2.04 4.24 7.91
C ILE A 83 -2.92 4.61 9.10
N HIS A 84 -3.33 3.61 9.88
CA HIS A 84 -4.06 3.78 11.13
C HIS A 84 -3.10 3.71 12.31
N LEU A 85 -2.84 4.83 12.98
CA LEU A 85 -1.93 4.87 14.14
C LEU A 85 -2.62 4.38 15.41
N LEU A 86 -1.96 3.44 16.10
CA LEU A 86 -2.49 2.73 17.28
C LEU A 86 -1.60 2.84 18.52
N SER A 87 -0.30 3.11 18.33
CA SER A 87 0.65 3.26 19.43
C SER A 87 1.77 4.23 19.09
N SER A 88 2.35 4.87 20.11
CA SER A 88 3.61 5.62 20.00
C SER A 88 4.72 5.10 20.93
N GLY A 89 4.49 3.94 21.57
CA GLY A 89 5.43 3.30 22.50
C GLY A 89 5.49 1.78 22.27
N ARG A 90 6.01 1.04 23.26
CA ARG A 90 6.20 -0.43 23.15
C ARG A 90 4.90 -1.10 22.71
N ALA A 91 4.94 -1.86 21.63
CA ALA A 91 3.82 -2.70 21.15
C ALA A 91 4.22 -4.19 21.19
N ASN A 92 3.25 -5.10 21.08
CA ASN A 92 3.47 -6.54 21.01
C ASN A 92 3.43 -7.01 19.54
N HIS A 93 4.54 -6.88 18.82
CA HIS A 93 4.60 -7.18 17.38
C HIS A 93 5.78 -8.09 17.02
N ALA A 94 6.99 -7.73 17.42
CA ALA A 94 8.22 -8.44 17.05
C ALA A 94 8.46 -9.71 17.88
N GLY A 95 8.03 -9.71 19.15
CA GLY A 95 8.31 -10.84 20.04
C GLY A 95 9.81 -11.09 20.25
N LEU A 96 10.16 -12.34 20.57
CA LEU A 96 11.55 -12.78 20.63
C LEU A 96 12.07 -13.08 19.23
N GLY A 97 13.30 -12.66 18.93
CA GLY A 97 14.01 -13.01 17.71
C GLY A 97 15.52 -12.98 17.92
N ASP A 98 16.21 -12.96 16.80
CA ASP A 98 17.64 -13.23 16.68
C ASP A 98 18.50 -11.96 16.94
N ASP A 99 19.47 -12.04 17.85
CA ASP A 99 20.37 -10.92 18.16
C ASP A 99 21.38 -10.60 17.07
N ASP A 100 21.83 -11.58 16.28
CA ASP A 100 22.72 -11.32 15.14
C ASP A 100 21.99 -10.50 14.06
N VAL A 101 20.68 -10.73 13.89
CA VAL A 101 19.83 -9.87 13.05
C VAL A 101 19.74 -8.46 13.62
N LEU A 102 19.57 -8.31 14.94
CA LEU A 102 19.54 -6.99 15.58
C LEU A 102 20.86 -6.25 15.36
N ASP A 103 21.99 -6.93 15.55
CA ASP A 103 23.33 -6.37 15.35
C ASP A 103 23.56 -5.97 13.89
N ALA A 104 23.03 -6.72 12.93
CA ALA A 104 23.06 -6.36 11.51
C ALA A 104 22.22 -5.10 11.22
N VAL A 105 21.03 -4.97 11.82
CA VAL A 105 20.20 -3.76 11.72
C VAL A 105 20.91 -2.55 12.32
N ILE A 106 21.49 -2.70 13.51
CA ILE A 106 22.22 -1.63 14.22
C ILE A 106 23.39 -1.13 13.38
N ALA A 107 24.10 -2.03 12.71
CA ALA A 107 25.26 -1.72 11.90
C ALA A 107 24.92 -1.42 10.42
N GLU A 108 23.64 -1.44 10.05
CA GLU A 108 23.15 -1.31 8.67
C GLU A 108 23.90 -2.22 7.68
N ARG A 109 24.00 -3.50 8.03
CA ARG A 109 24.58 -4.58 7.20
C ARG A 109 23.49 -5.53 6.69
N PRO A 110 23.78 -6.43 5.73
CA PRO A 110 22.84 -7.49 5.39
C PRO A 110 22.52 -8.32 6.64
N ALA A 111 21.24 -8.59 6.88
CA ALA A 111 20.83 -9.51 7.95
C ALA A 111 21.31 -10.93 7.62
N PRO A 112 21.83 -11.68 8.61
CA PRO A 112 22.09 -13.11 8.45
C PRO A 112 20.77 -13.88 8.33
N ALA A 113 20.86 -15.19 8.09
CA ALA A 113 19.71 -16.06 8.32
C ALA A 113 19.49 -16.15 9.82
N ASP A 114 18.24 -16.01 10.25
CA ASP A 114 17.84 -16.16 11.64
C ASP A 114 17.87 -17.64 12.06
N ASP A 115 18.42 -17.93 13.24
CA ASP A 115 18.46 -19.27 13.80
C ASP A 115 18.12 -19.36 15.30
N GLU A 116 17.93 -18.23 15.98
CA GLU A 116 17.55 -18.20 17.39
C GLU A 116 16.50 -17.15 17.80
N THR A 117 16.05 -17.22 19.07
CA THR A 117 14.99 -16.34 19.62
C THR A 117 15.34 -15.85 21.03
N THR A 118 16.44 -15.12 21.14
CA THR A 118 17.07 -14.70 22.40
C THR A 118 16.70 -13.28 22.83
N THR A 119 16.22 -12.44 21.89
CA THR A 119 16.13 -10.98 22.09
C THR A 119 14.71 -10.43 21.94
N ASP A 120 14.25 -9.61 22.90
CA ASP A 120 12.94 -8.93 22.82
C ASP A 120 12.96 -7.80 21.79
N GLY A 121 12.49 -8.06 20.58
CA GLY A 121 12.41 -7.10 19.49
C GLY A 121 11.37 -5.99 19.71
N ASN A 122 10.37 -6.20 20.59
CA ASN A 122 9.35 -5.18 20.88
C ASN A 122 9.95 -3.90 21.48
N ARG A 123 11.16 -4.01 22.03
CA ARG A 123 11.93 -2.89 22.56
C ARG A 123 12.55 -2.02 21.45
N TYR A 124 12.95 -2.62 20.34
CA TYR A 124 13.91 -2.02 19.40
C TYR A 124 13.29 -1.54 18.08
N PHE A 125 12.09 -2.01 17.73
CA PHE A 125 11.52 -1.77 16.40
C PHE A 125 10.20 -1.00 16.43
N TYR A 126 9.99 -0.16 15.41
CA TYR A 126 8.65 0.30 15.04
C TYR A 126 7.95 -0.75 14.16
N GLY A 127 6.97 -1.48 14.70
CA GLY A 127 6.13 -2.40 13.92
C GLY A 127 5.00 -1.74 13.12
N PHE A 128 4.87 -2.12 11.85
CA PHE A 128 3.69 -1.87 11.01
C PHE A 128 3.03 -3.16 10.56
N GLU A 129 1.73 -3.26 10.82
CA GLU A 129 0.90 -4.42 10.49
C GLU A 129 0.10 -4.15 9.21
N CYS A 130 0.31 -4.94 8.16
CA CYS A 130 -0.34 -4.68 6.87
C CYS A 130 -1.53 -5.62 6.65
N GLU A 131 -2.67 -5.07 6.23
CA GLU A 131 -3.87 -5.86 5.90
C GLU A 131 -3.56 -6.81 4.74
N ASN A 132 -3.43 -8.11 5.03
CA ASN A 132 -3.23 -9.16 4.04
C ASN A 132 -3.55 -10.53 4.67
N LEU A 133 -4.03 -11.49 3.87
CA LEU A 133 -4.31 -12.86 4.31
C LEU A 133 -3.07 -13.68 4.63
N GLY A 134 -1.88 -13.30 4.15
CA GLY A 134 -0.63 -14.02 4.41
C GLY A 134 -0.48 -15.35 3.67
N ASP A 135 -1.38 -15.66 2.73
CA ASP A 135 -1.41 -16.91 1.97
C ASP A 135 -0.46 -16.91 0.76
N GLY A 136 0.09 -15.75 0.41
CA GLY A 136 0.93 -15.54 -0.78
C GLY A 136 0.14 -15.30 -2.08
N TRP A 137 -1.19 -15.27 -2.01
CA TRP A 137 -2.10 -15.05 -3.14
C TRP A 137 -2.87 -13.74 -3.01
N ASP A 138 -3.23 -13.33 -1.79
CA ASP A 138 -3.90 -12.07 -1.54
C ASP A 138 -3.02 -10.90 -2.01
N PRO A 139 -3.49 -10.11 -2.99
CA PRO A 139 -2.65 -9.11 -3.63
C PRO A 139 -2.23 -8.02 -2.65
N TRP A 140 -1.04 -7.48 -2.90
CA TRP A 140 -0.56 -6.23 -2.31
C TRP A 140 -0.85 -5.10 -3.30
N PRO A 141 -1.90 -4.27 -3.09
CA PRO A 141 -2.16 -3.14 -3.96
C PRO A 141 -0.94 -2.21 -4.00
N ALA A 142 -0.66 -1.62 -5.17
CA ALA A 142 0.50 -0.73 -5.32
C ALA A 142 0.50 0.42 -4.30
N VAL A 143 -0.69 0.95 -3.96
CA VAL A 143 -0.86 1.99 -2.94
C VAL A 143 -0.55 1.51 -1.52
N GLN A 144 -0.76 0.23 -1.21
CA GLN A 144 -0.37 -0.36 0.06
C GLN A 144 1.15 -0.55 0.14
N LEU A 145 1.77 -1.04 -0.94
CA LEU A 145 3.24 -1.15 -1.02
C LEU A 145 3.92 0.21 -0.91
N GLU A 146 3.37 1.23 -1.56
CA GLU A 146 3.84 2.61 -1.44
C GLU A 146 3.66 3.16 -0.02
N ALA A 147 2.57 2.83 0.68
CA ALA A 147 2.37 3.22 2.07
C ALA A 147 3.38 2.57 3.02
N ILE A 148 3.73 1.29 2.80
CA ILE A 148 4.80 0.59 3.55
C ILE A 148 6.14 1.31 3.35
N GLU A 149 6.49 1.57 2.09
CA GLU A 149 7.70 2.28 1.69
C GLU A 149 7.78 3.67 2.35
N ARG A 150 6.71 4.47 2.28
CA ARG A 150 6.65 5.80 2.89
C ARG A 150 6.74 5.74 4.41
N ALA A 151 6.03 4.81 5.05
CA ALA A 151 6.03 4.68 6.50
C ALA A 151 7.44 4.33 7.03
N ALA A 152 8.10 3.38 6.37
CA ALA A 152 9.46 2.98 6.72
C ALA A 152 10.47 4.11 6.45
N ALA A 153 10.42 4.73 5.27
CA ALA A 153 11.30 5.84 4.91
C ALA A 153 11.13 7.05 5.84
N ALA A 154 9.90 7.36 6.28
CA ALA A 154 9.64 8.45 7.23
C ALA A 154 10.42 8.26 8.54
N ILE A 155 10.42 7.03 9.06
CA ILE A 155 11.12 6.71 10.30
C ILE A 155 12.63 6.69 10.07
N CYS A 156 13.11 6.01 9.01
CA CYS A 156 14.53 5.98 8.67
C CYS A 156 15.08 7.40 8.50
N ARG A 157 14.39 8.27 7.76
CA ARG A 157 14.78 9.67 7.55
C ARG A 157 14.80 10.48 8.86
N ALA A 158 13.88 10.22 9.79
CA ALA A 158 13.85 10.90 11.08
C ALA A 158 15.06 10.55 11.98
N TYR A 159 15.69 9.39 11.75
CA TYR A 159 16.87 8.92 12.48
C TYR A 159 18.18 8.99 11.69
N GLY A 160 18.12 9.27 10.39
CA GLY A 160 19.28 9.23 9.49
C GLY A 160 19.71 7.81 9.14
N TRP A 161 18.80 6.84 9.19
CA TRP A 161 19.03 5.46 8.76
C TRP A 161 18.76 5.29 7.26
N GLY A 162 19.37 4.26 6.68
CA GLY A 162 19.08 3.70 5.37
C GLY A 162 18.02 2.60 5.40
N GLU A 163 17.86 1.93 4.26
CA GLU A 163 16.88 0.87 4.05
C GLU A 163 17.18 -0.40 4.84
N ARG A 164 18.43 -0.61 5.27
CA ARG A 164 18.85 -1.81 6.01
C ARG A 164 18.33 -1.85 7.44
N SER A 165 17.89 -0.72 7.98
CA SER A 165 17.14 -0.67 9.24
C SER A 165 15.69 -1.15 9.11
N VAL A 166 15.26 -1.66 7.93
CA VAL A 166 13.91 -2.13 7.68
C VAL A 166 13.93 -3.63 7.37
N ILE A 167 13.27 -4.40 8.23
CA ILE A 167 13.22 -5.86 8.16
C ILE A 167 11.78 -6.38 8.13
N GLY A 168 11.60 -7.57 7.57
CA GLY A 168 10.39 -8.36 7.76
C GLY A 168 10.50 -9.19 9.05
N HIS A 169 9.36 -9.58 9.63
CA HIS A 169 9.38 -10.51 10.76
C HIS A 169 9.98 -11.88 10.41
N LEU A 170 9.84 -12.30 9.14
CA LEU A 170 10.46 -13.48 8.55
C LEU A 170 11.99 -13.45 8.54
N GLU A 171 12.58 -12.27 8.70
CA GLU A 171 14.04 -12.10 8.81
C GLU A 171 14.47 -11.96 10.29
N TRP A 172 13.53 -11.91 11.24
CA TRP A 172 13.78 -11.65 12.66
C TRP A 172 13.65 -12.90 13.54
N GLN A 173 12.72 -13.79 13.21
CA GLN A 173 12.38 -14.93 14.06
C GLN A 173 12.22 -16.23 13.26
N PRO A 174 12.90 -17.32 13.69
CA PRO A 174 12.78 -18.63 13.06
C PRO A 174 11.36 -19.12 12.94
N GLY A 175 10.99 -19.50 11.72
CA GLY A 175 9.66 -20.04 11.38
C GLY A 175 8.58 -18.99 11.13
N LYS A 176 8.91 -17.69 11.22
CA LYS A 176 8.00 -16.64 10.73
C LYS A 176 8.04 -16.54 9.21
N SER A 177 6.91 -16.13 8.64
CA SER A 177 6.74 -16.01 7.18
C SER A 177 6.24 -14.64 6.74
N ASP A 178 6.05 -13.71 7.69
CA ASP A 178 5.52 -12.38 7.44
C ASP A 178 6.62 -11.32 7.19
N PRO A 179 6.49 -10.45 6.16
CA PRO A 179 5.43 -10.38 5.16
C PRO A 179 5.60 -11.40 4.02
N ARG A 180 4.49 -11.93 3.49
CA ARG A 180 4.49 -12.88 2.37
C ARG A 180 3.88 -12.23 1.13
N GLY A 181 4.48 -12.45 -0.05
CA GLY A 181 3.97 -11.96 -1.34
C GLY A 181 4.82 -10.87 -2.00
N PHE A 182 5.73 -10.25 -1.26
CA PHE A 182 6.87 -9.50 -1.81
C PHE A 182 8.14 -9.86 -1.02
N SER A 183 9.33 -9.59 -1.56
CA SER A 183 10.58 -9.81 -0.84
C SER A 183 11.02 -8.55 -0.11
N MET A 184 11.61 -8.70 1.07
CA MET A 184 12.14 -7.54 1.80
C MET A 184 13.26 -6.83 1.03
N GLY A 185 14.01 -7.55 0.18
CA GLY A 185 14.96 -6.93 -0.76
C GLY A 185 14.30 -5.97 -1.75
N SER A 186 13.14 -6.31 -2.33
CA SER A 186 12.43 -5.40 -3.25
C SER A 186 11.81 -4.21 -2.51
N MET A 187 11.33 -4.40 -1.28
CA MET A 187 10.84 -3.30 -0.45
C MET A 187 11.97 -2.35 -0.04
N ARG A 188 13.12 -2.88 0.40
CA ARG A 188 14.30 -2.10 0.74
C ARG A 188 14.82 -1.29 -0.45
N ALA A 189 14.81 -1.84 -1.66
CA ALA A 189 15.19 -1.10 -2.87
C ALA A 189 14.28 0.13 -3.10
N ARG A 190 12.97 0.01 -2.87
CA ARG A 190 12.03 1.14 -2.97
C ARG A 190 12.29 2.20 -1.89
N ILE A 191 12.60 1.75 -0.68
CA ILE A 191 12.90 2.62 0.46
C ILE A 191 14.21 3.39 0.20
N ALA A 192 15.25 2.72 -0.28
CA ALA A 192 16.52 3.37 -0.66
C ALA A 192 16.29 4.46 -1.72
N GLU A 193 15.58 4.14 -2.80
CA GLU A 193 15.24 5.12 -3.85
C GLU A 193 14.45 6.32 -3.31
N ARG A 194 13.54 6.09 -2.34
CA ARG A 194 12.80 7.16 -1.68
C ARG A 194 13.69 8.02 -0.78
N LEU A 195 14.60 7.41 -0.04
CA LEU A 195 15.51 8.10 0.86
C LEU A 195 16.48 9.02 0.10
N ASP A 196 16.95 8.58 -1.07
CA ASP A 196 17.81 9.36 -1.98
C ASP A 196 17.13 10.60 -2.56
N ARG A 197 15.80 10.59 -2.65
CA ARG A 197 15.02 11.76 -3.06
C ARG A 197 14.86 12.71 -1.87
N VAL A 198 14.94 14.01 -2.14
CA VAL A 198 14.52 15.02 -1.15
C VAL A 198 13.07 14.72 -0.78
N ALA A 199 12.80 14.60 0.52
CA ALA A 199 11.45 14.35 1.02
C ALA A 199 10.49 15.36 0.38
N PRO A 200 9.33 14.93 -0.15
CA PRO A 200 8.34 15.87 -0.65
C PRO A 200 8.00 16.87 0.45
N GLU A 201 7.77 18.15 0.10
CA GLU A 201 7.35 19.13 1.10
C GLU A 201 6.10 18.60 1.83
N PRO A 202 6.04 18.73 3.18
CA PRO A 202 4.87 18.33 3.93
C PRO A 202 3.64 19.06 3.36
N PRO A 203 2.50 18.37 3.17
CA PRO A 203 1.30 19.05 2.73
C PRO A 203 0.97 20.17 3.74
N LYS A 204 0.76 21.39 3.24
CA LYS A 204 0.34 22.54 4.06
C LYS A 204 -0.90 22.15 4.90
N LYS A 205 -0.97 22.67 6.14
CA LYS A 205 -2.06 22.47 7.13
C LYS A 205 -3.44 22.30 6.47
N PRO A 206 -4.33 21.44 7.01
CA PRO A 206 -5.64 21.22 6.41
C PRO A 206 -6.43 22.52 6.41
N THR A 207 -6.57 23.13 5.24
CA THR A 207 -7.72 23.99 4.93
C THR A 207 -8.99 23.17 5.17
N PRO A 208 -10.10 23.78 5.68
CA PRO A 208 -11.41 23.12 5.69
C PRO A 208 -11.64 22.48 4.31
N PRO A 209 -12.21 21.26 4.27
CA PRO A 209 -11.99 20.33 3.17
C PRO A 209 -12.21 21.03 1.85
N ALA A 210 -11.11 21.27 1.13
CA ALA A 210 -11.21 21.67 -0.26
C ALA A 210 -11.91 20.51 -0.99
N PRO A 211 -12.81 20.79 -1.95
CA PRO A 211 -13.55 19.74 -2.63
C PRO A 211 -12.56 18.74 -3.21
N LYS A 212 -12.88 17.43 -3.10
CA LYS A 212 -12.14 16.31 -3.71
C LYS A 212 -11.49 16.76 -5.03
N PRO A 213 -10.21 16.42 -5.32
CA PRO A 213 -9.71 16.57 -6.68
C PRO A 213 -10.72 15.87 -7.57
N ALA A 214 -11.29 16.62 -8.52
CA ALA A 214 -12.37 16.11 -9.33
C ALA A 214 -11.90 14.77 -9.90
N PRO A 215 -12.70 13.70 -9.79
CA PRO A 215 -12.36 12.46 -10.47
C PRO A 215 -12.05 12.85 -11.90
N VAL A 216 -11.00 12.28 -12.50
CA VAL A 216 -10.91 12.25 -13.96
C VAL A 216 -12.30 11.76 -14.38
N LYS A 217 -13.11 12.64 -14.99
CA LYS A 217 -14.53 12.37 -15.23
C LYS A 217 -14.59 11.24 -16.25
N ARG A 218 -14.46 10.01 -15.75
CA ARG A 218 -14.67 8.80 -16.52
C ARG A 218 -16.17 8.77 -16.76
N PRO A 219 -16.62 8.79 -18.02
CA PRO A 219 -18.04 8.64 -18.28
C PRO A 219 -18.51 7.32 -17.65
N PRO A 220 -19.70 7.29 -17.02
CA PRO A 220 -20.27 6.03 -16.56
C PRO A 220 -20.40 5.08 -17.74
N PHE A 221 -20.17 3.78 -17.52
CA PHE A 221 -20.42 2.79 -18.56
C PHE A 221 -21.92 2.81 -18.89
N PRO A 222 -22.33 3.09 -20.15
CA PRO A 222 -23.73 3.28 -20.53
C PRO A 222 -24.55 1.98 -20.58
N GLY A 223 -23.93 0.85 -20.21
CA GLY A 223 -24.51 -0.48 -20.35
C GLY A 223 -24.23 -1.09 -21.73
N ARG A 224 -24.22 -2.43 -21.79
CA ARG A 224 -23.91 -3.18 -23.03
C ARG A 224 -24.91 -2.90 -24.16
N ALA A 225 -26.18 -2.63 -23.82
CA ALA A 225 -27.24 -2.35 -24.79
C ALA A 225 -26.95 -1.12 -25.67
N ALA A 226 -26.10 -0.20 -25.22
CA ALA A 226 -25.70 0.97 -26.00
C ALA A 226 -24.79 0.63 -27.19
N PHE A 227 -24.20 -0.57 -27.24
CA PHE A 227 -23.23 -1.01 -28.25
C PHE A 227 -23.76 -2.18 -29.08
N ALA A 228 -25.04 -2.14 -29.44
CA ALA A 228 -25.68 -3.12 -30.31
C ALA A 228 -25.85 -2.58 -31.73
N LEU A 229 -25.88 -3.47 -32.72
CA LEU A 229 -26.10 -3.09 -34.13
C LEU A 229 -27.39 -2.28 -34.29
N GLY A 230 -27.29 -1.16 -35.01
CA GLY A 230 -28.40 -0.23 -35.24
C GLY A 230 -28.68 0.76 -34.11
N GLN A 231 -27.99 0.66 -32.97
CA GLN A 231 -28.09 1.65 -31.89
C GLN A 231 -27.35 2.93 -32.25
N SER A 232 -27.93 4.06 -31.83
CA SER A 232 -27.32 5.38 -31.94
C SER A 232 -27.29 6.03 -30.57
N SER A 233 -26.10 6.42 -30.11
CA SER A 233 -25.89 6.97 -28.78
C SER A 233 -24.67 7.89 -28.77
N PRO A 234 -24.71 9.02 -28.03
CA PRO A 234 -23.52 9.83 -27.78
C PRO A 234 -22.35 9.03 -27.19
N ALA A 235 -22.63 7.94 -26.47
CA ALA A 235 -21.59 7.11 -25.86
C ALA A 235 -20.77 6.31 -26.88
N ILE A 236 -21.35 5.98 -28.04
CA ILE A 236 -20.64 5.30 -29.15
C ILE A 236 -19.62 6.27 -29.77
N GLU A 237 -20.03 7.50 -30.03
CA GLU A 237 -19.13 8.54 -30.55
C GLU A 237 -18.01 8.84 -29.55
N GLN A 238 -18.35 8.89 -28.26
CA GLN A 238 -17.37 9.10 -27.18
C GLN A 238 -16.35 7.96 -27.10
N LEU A 239 -16.81 6.70 -27.18
CA LEU A 239 -15.96 5.51 -27.23
C LEU A 239 -15.03 5.56 -28.44
N GLY A 240 -15.57 5.83 -29.63
CA GLY A 240 -14.79 5.85 -30.87
C GLY A 240 -13.71 6.93 -30.87
N ARG A 241 -14.02 8.14 -30.38
CA ARG A 241 -13.02 9.21 -30.19
C ARG A 241 -11.92 8.79 -29.22
N GLN A 242 -12.29 8.09 -28.14
CA GLN A 242 -11.32 7.60 -27.17
C GLN A 242 -10.42 6.49 -27.73
N LEU A 243 -10.97 5.57 -28.52
CA LEU A 243 -10.20 4.55 -29.24
C LEU A 243 -9.19 5.19 -30.19
N VAL A 244 -9.59 6.19 -30.97
CA VAL A 244 -8.67 6.96 -31.83
C VAL A 244 -7.57 7.61 -31.00
N LYS A 245 -7.91 8.30 -29.90
CA LYS A 245 -6.92 8.93 -28.99
C LYS A 245 -5.92 7.93 -28.42
N ARG A 246 -6.34 6.68 -28.22
CA ARG A 246 -5.51 5.58 -27.70
C ARG A 246 -4.76 4.81 -28.78
N GLY A 247 -4.88 5.20 -30.05
CA GLY A 247 -4.21 4.55 -31.19
C GLY A 247 -4.98 3.38 -31.82
N PHE A 248 -6.24 3.14 -31.43
CA PHE A 248 -7.08 2.04 -31.90
C PHE A 248 -8.16 2.50 -32.90
N GLY A 249 -7.84 3.46 -33.76
CA GLY A 249 -8.80 4.05 -34.71
C GLY A 249 -8.77 3.50 -36.14
N ARG A 250 -7.93 2.50 -36.42
CA ARG A 250 -7.53 2.13 -37.80
C ARG A 250 -8.68 1.70 -38.72
N HIS A 251 -9.80 1.22 -38.17
CA HIS A 251 -10.95 0.79 -38.97
C HIS A 251 -11.91 1.94 -39.33
N TYR A 252 -11.68 3.16 -38.81
CA TYR A 252 -12.45 4.33 -39.21
C TYR A 252 -11.91 4.92 -40.53
N ARG A 253 -12.78 5.04 -41.53
CA ARG A 253 -12.46 5.71 -42.81
C ARG A 253 -12.73 7.22 -42.78
N VAL A 254 -13.83 7.62 -42.15
CA VAL A 254 -14.27 9.02 -42.02
C VAL A 254 -14.06 9.52 -40.58
N GLY A 255 -14.23 8.63 -39.60
CA GLY A 255 -14.11 8.93 -38.18
C GLY A 255 -15.20 8.22 -37.37
N PRO A 256 -15.15 8.30 -36.03
CA PRO A 256 -16.20 7.77 -35.16
C PRO A 256 -17.50 8.56 -35.33
N SER A 257 -18.63 7.86 -35.23
CA SER A 257 -19.98 8.44 -35.33
C SER A 257 -20.82 8.04 -34.11
N ARG A 258 -22.06 8.52 -34.02
CA ARG A 258 -23.00 8.10 -32.97
C ARG A 258 -23.62 6.74 -33.20
N GLN A 259 -23.54 6.21 -34.42
CA GLN A 259 -24.11 4.92 -34.78
C GLN A 259 -23.09 3.81 -34.55
N TRP A 260 -23.50 2.74 -33.87
CA TRP A 260 -22.65 1.58 -33.67
C TRP A 260 -22.52 0.80 -34.96
N GLY A 261 -21.29 0.62 -35.42
CA GLY A 261 -20.99 -0.12 -36.63
C GLY A 261 -19.84 -1.10 -36.48
N GLU A 262 -19.59 -1.83 -37.56
CA GLU A 262 -18.55 -2.85 -37.61
C GLU A 262 -17.13 -2.27 -37.44
N ALA A 263 -16.92 -1.00 -37.80
CA ALA A 263 -15.67 -0.30 -37.55
C ALA A 263 -15.41 -0.13 -36.04
N ASP A 264 -16.43 0.23 -35.25
CA ASP A 264 -16.33 0.35 -33.80
C ASP A 264 -16.01 -1.00 -33.16
N ARG A 265 -16.75 -2.04 -33.55
CA ARG A 265 -16.55 -3.42 -33.05
C ARG A 265 -15.12 -3.90 -33.29
N LYS A 266 -14.58 -3.70 -34.50
CA LYS A 266 -13.21 -4.10 -34.84
C LYS A 266 -12.15 -3.32 -34.06
N ASN A 267 -12.33 -2.00 -33.92
CA ASN A 267 -11.44 -1.14 -33.14
C ASN A 267 -11.44 -1.53 -31.64
N VAL A 268 -12.60 -1.85 -31.07
CA VAL A 268 -12.72 -2.37 -29.69
C VAL A 268 -12.03 -3.72 -29.55
N ALA A 269 -12.21 -4.63 -30.52
CA ALA A 269 -11.59 -5.94 -30.49
C ALA A 269 -10.05 -5.83 -30.51
N ASP A 270 -9.51 -4.90 -31.29
CA ASP A 270 -8.07 -4.64 -31.32
C ASP A 270 -7.56 -4.09 -29.98
N PHE A 271 -8.31 -3.18 -29.35
CA PHE A 271 -8.00 -2.70 -28.00
C PHE A 271 -8.02 -3.84 -26.97
N GLN A 272 -9.06 -4.69 -26.98
CA GLN A 272 -9.16 -5.83 -26.09
C GLN A 272 -7.98 -6.80 -26.26
N ARG A 273 -7.58 -7.11 -27.51
CA ARG A 273 -6.41 -7.97 -27.79
C ARG A 273 -5.09 -7.38 -27.31
N SER A 274 -4.98 -6.05 -27.24
CA SER A 274 -3.76 -5.37 -26.78
C SER A 274 -3.53 -5.48 -25.27
N ARG A 275 -4.55 -5.88 -24.49
CA ARG A 275 -4.51 -5.91 -23.02
C ARG A 275 -4.56 -7.34 -22.52
N ALA A 276 -3.64 -7.71 -21.63
CA ALA A 276 -3.62 -9.04 -21.02
C ALA A 276 -4.91 -9.33 -20.22
N GLU A 277 -5.42 -8.29 -19.57
CA GLU A 277 -6.61 -8.27 -18.73
C GLU A 277 -7.91 -8.50 -19.52
N LEU A 278 -7.89 -8.38 -20.85
CA LEU A 278 -9.06 -8.50 -21.73
C LEU A 278 -8.95 -9.66 -22.74
N ARG A 279 -7.92 -10.52 -22.65
CA ARG A 279 -7.67 -11.58 -23.66
C ARG A 279 -8.78 -12.63 -23.77
N GLY A 280 -9.62 -12.80 -22.75
CA GLY A 280 -10.75 -13.75 -22.77
C GLY A 280 -12.01 -13.25 -23.48
N ASP A 281 -12.15 -11.93 -23.69
CA ASP A 281 -13.39 -11.26 -24.12
C ASP A 281 -13.15 -10.32 -25.33
N ALA A 282 -12.22 -10.67 -26.24
CA ALA A 282 -11.89 -9.83 -27.39
C ALA A 282 -12.89 -9.94 -28.56
N ASP A 283 -14.18 -9.94 -28.25
CA ASP A 283 -15.32 -10.08 -29.16
C ASP A 283 -15.67 -8.77 -29.91
N GLY A 284 -15.11 -7.65 -29.46
CA GLY A 284 -15.36 -6.31 -29.98
C GLY A 284 -16.54 -5.58 -29.35
N TYR A 285 -17.16 -6.13 -28.30
CA TYR A 285 -18.25 -5.49 -27.57
C TYR A 285 -17.77 -5.03 -26.19
N PRO A 286 -17.80 -3.71 -25.89
CA PRO A 286 -17.24 -3.22 -24.65
C PRO A 286 -18.10 -3.64 -23.44
N GLY A 287 -17.46 -4.29 -22.47
CA GLY A 287 -18.00 -4.47 -21.11
C GLY A 287 -17.52 -3.39 -20.14
N PRO A 288 -17.95 -3.44 -18.86
CA PRO A 288 -17.53 -2.48 -17.83
C PRO A 288 -16.01 -2.36 -17.69
N LEU A 289 -15.29 -3.48 -17.79
CA LEU A 289 -13.82 -3.49 -17.70
C LEU A 289 -13.15 -2.90 -18.94
N THR A 290 -13.63 -3.24 -20.15
CA THR A 290 -13.15 -2.61 -21.40
C THR A 290 -13.35 -1.11 -21.36
N TRP A 291 -14.52 -0.65 -20.88
CA TRP A 291 -14.80 0.76 -20.67
C TRP A 291 -13.84 1.35 -19.65
N HIS A 292 -13.70 0.76 -18.46
CA HIS A 292 -12.79 1.26 -17.44
C HIS A 292 -11.36 1.50 -17.96
N LEU A 293 -10.81 0.54 -18.70
CA LEU A 293 -9.45 0.59 -19.25
C LEU A 293 -9.28 1.60 -20.40
N LEU A 294 -10.35 1.96 -21.10
CA LEU A 294 -10.29 2.99 -22.15
C LEU A 294 -10.17 4.41 -21.58
N TRP A 295 -10.66 4.64 -20.36
CA TRP A 295 -10.60 5.94 -19.67
C TRP A 295 -9.64 5.96 -18.47
N SER A 296 -8.81 4.92 -18.28
CA SER A 296 -7.64 4.92 -17.38
C SER A 296 -6.40 5.42 -18.10
#